data_AF-A0A9D6INA7-F1
#
_entry.id   AF-A0A9D6INA7-F1
#
_cell.length_a   1.000
_cell.length_b   1.000
_cell.length_c   1.000
_cell.angle_alpha   90.00
_cell.angle_beta   90.00
_cell.angle_gamma   90.00
#
_symmetry.space_group_name_H-M   'P 1'
#
loop_
_entity.id
_entity.type
_entity.pdbx_description
1 polymer ?
#
loop_
_entity_poly.entity_id
_entity_poly.type
_entity_poly.pdbx_seq_one_letter_code
_entity_poly.pdbx_strand_id
1 'polypeptide(L)'
;MNENHLTDDELAGVVVGAPSRRASDHLASCESCRTEESRMRSELKGFSEEYARQGERPEVFWAKQRAAVHARIERRRTVLWRLTWSTAAAATIMLGYLHFRSPASQPAPVVQDADQALLLDVERSLRRPVPAALEPAMILAAEIDRMASIEQVNEKGETQ
;
A
#
# COMPACT_ATOMS: atom_id res chain seq x y z
N MET A 1 41.34 8.82 49.58
CA MET A 1 41.31 9.61 48.34
C MET A 1 40.28 8.93 47.44
N ASN A 2 39.02 9.34 47.56
CA ASN A 2 37.92 8.85 46.73
C ASN A 2 37.66 9.94 45.69
N GLU A 3 38.43 9.95 44.62
CA GLU A 3 38.16 10.84 43.49
C GLU A 3 37.16 10.15 42.57
N ASN A 4 36.02 10.81 42.37
CA ASN A 4 34.91 10.29 41.59
C ASN A 4 35.27 10.39 40.09
N HIS A 5 35.92 9.36 39.55
CA HIS A 5 36.32 9.24 38.14
C HIS A 5 35.11 9.19 37.20
N LEU A 6 35.37 9.38 35.89
CA LEU A 6 34.34 9.18 34.88
C LEU A 6 33.87 7.73 34.85
N THR A 7 32.57 7.55 34.62
CA THR A 7 32.04 6.21 34.33
C THR A 7 32.49 5.75 32.95
N ASP A 8 32.46 4.44 32.72
CA ASP A 8 32.79 3.86 31.41
C ASP A 8 31.93 4.44 30.29
N ASP A 9 30.65 4.72 30.55
CA ASP A 9 29.74 5.35 29.60
C ASP A 9 30.14 6.80 29.26
N GLU A 10 30.52 7.59 30.27
CA GLU A 10 31.01 8.96 30.07
C GLU A 10 32.32 8.96 29.29
N LEU A 11 33.21 8.01 29.58
CA LEU A 11 34.48 7.86 28.90
C LEU A 11 34.31 7.38 27.45
N ALA A 12 33.41 6.42 27.21
CA ALA A 12 33.04 5.98 25.88
C ALA A 12 32.45 7.12 25.05
N GLY A 13 31.59 7.96 25.65
CA GLY A 13 31.06 9.17 25.03
C GLY A 13 32.15 10.13 24.55
N VAL A 14 33.20 10.34 25.35
CA VAL A 14 34.37 11.14 24.97
C VAL A 14 35.12 10.51 23.79
N VAL A 15 35.30 9.18 23.82
CA VAL A 15 36.06 8.45 22.81
C VAL A 15 35.36 8.49 21.43
N VAL A 16 34.02 8.40 21.39
CA VAL A 16 33.24 8.47 20.14
C VAL A 16 32.96 9.91 19.65
N GLY A 17 33.49 10.92 20.34
CA GLY A 17 33.36 12.33 19.94
C GLY A 17 32.08 13.03 20.42
N ALA A 18 31.38 12.45 21.40
CA ALA A 18 30.20 13.02 22.04
C ALA A 18 30.41 13.22 23.57
N PRO A 19 31.44 13.98 24.01
CA PRO A 19 31.71 14.16 25.42
C PRO A 19 30.61 15.00 26.10
N SER A 20 30.23 14.62 27.31
CA SER A 20 29.43 15.50 28.17
C SER A 20 30.29 16.67 28.67
N ARG A 21 29.64 17.76 29.10
CA ARG A 21 30.35 18.93 29.67
C ARG A 21 31.17 18.53 30.91
N ARG A 22 30.55 17.76 31.80
CA ARG A 22 31.19 17.18 32.98
C ARG A 22 32.42 16.35 32.61
N ALA A 23 32.31 15.50 31.58
CA ALA A 23 33.43 14.66 31.15
C ALA A 23 34.59 15.49 30.59
N SER A 24 34.28 16.52 29.80
CA SER A 24 35.28 17.45 29.27
C SER A 24 36.01 18.20 30.38
N ASP A 25 35.26 18.71 31.37
CA ASP A 25 35.82 19.45 32.51
C ASP A 25 36.66 18.54 33.41
N HIS A 26 36.23 17.29 33.63
CA HIS A 26 36.96 16.31 34.44
C HIS A 26 38.27 15.87 33.77
N LEU A 27 38.29 15.70 32.45
CA LEU A 27 39.50 15.36 31.72
C LEU A 27 40.55 16.48 31.77
N ALA A 28 40.17 17.73 32.02
CA ALA A 28 41.13 18.81 32.23
C ALA A 28 41.90 18.65 33.56
N SER A 29 41.30 18.07 34.59
CA SER A 29 41.88 17.97 35.93
C SER A 29 42.37 16.56 36.31
N CYS A 30 41.82 15.49 35.71
CA CYS A 30 42.12 14.11 36.11
C CYS A 30 43.07 13.39 35.13
N GLU A 31 44.26 13.02 35.60
CA GLU A 31 45.28 12.34 34.78
C GLU A 31 44.95 10.88 34.48
N SER A 32 44.34 10.14 35.43
CA SER A 32 43.97 8.74 35.21
C SER A 32 42.91 8.61 34.11
N CYS A 33 41.87 9.46 34.12
CA CYS A 33 40.84 9.46 33.08
C CYS A 33 41.40 9.86 31.71
N ARG A 34 42.36 10.79 31.63
CA ARG A 34 43.06 11.10 30.37
C ARG A 34 43.86 9.92 29.84
N THR A 35 44.51 9.18 30.74
CA THR A 35 45.32 8.00 30.37
C THR A 35 44.42 6.91 29.79
N GLU A 36 43.27 6.67 30.43
CA GLU A 36 42.29 5.68 29.98
C GLU A 36 41.63 6.08 28.66
N GLU A 37 41.27 7.35 28.49
CA GLU A 37 40.76 7.89 27.22
C GLU A 37 41.76 7.70 26.07
N SER A 38 43.04 8.03 26.31
CA SER A 38 44.11 7.83 25.33
C SER A 38 44.30 6.35 24.97
N ARG A 39 44.23 5.46 25.97
CA ARG A 39 44.28 4.01 25.77
C ARG A 39 43.16 3.55 24.85
N MET A 40 41.91 3.89 25.16
CA MET A 40 40.75 3.52 24.35
C MET A 40 40.82 4.10 22.92
N ARG A 41 41.23 5.37 22.76
CA ARG A 41 41.41 5.97 21.43
C ARG A 41 42.49 5.27 20.61
N SER A 42 43.57 4.81 21.25
CA SER A 42 44.64 4.09 20.58
C SER A 42 44.17 2.72 20.04
N GLU A 43 43.34 2.01 20.80
CA GLU A 43 42.75 0.72 20.38
C GLU A 43 41.81 0.92 19.18
N LEU A 44 40.96 1.94 19.22
CA LEU A 44 40.09 2.29 18.09
C LEU A 44 40.86 2.73 16.84
N LYS A 45 41.98 3.44 17.02
CA LYS A 45 42.84 3.82 15.90
C LYS A 45 43.46 2.60 15.22
N GLY A 46 43.93 1.62 16.00
CA GLY A 46 44.44 0.35 15.46
C GLY A 46 43.36 -0.40 14.65
N PHE A 47 42.13 -0.41 15.15
CA PHE A 47 40.99 -0.96 14.43
C PHE A 47 40.68 -0.19 13.14
N SER A 48 40.59 1.14 13.19
CA SER A 48 40.25 1.95 12.02
C SER A 48 41.30 1.85 10.91
N GLU A 49 42.58 1.80 11.26
CA GLU A 49 43.68 1.59 10.31
C GLU A 49 43.58 0.23 9.63
N GLU A 50 43.22 -0.82 10.36
CA GLU A 50 43.03 -2.15 9.79
C GLU A 50 41.85 -2.18 8.79
N TYR A 51 40.74 -1.53 9.14
CA TYR A 51 39.60 -1.41 8.25
C TYR A 51 39.91 -0.54 7.03
N ALA A 52 40.69 0.54 7.20
CA ALA A 52 41.13 1.37 6.09
C ALA A 52 42.00 0.57 5.11
N ARG A 53 42.93 -0.25 5.60
CA ARG A 53 43.74 -1.15 4.78
C ARG A 53 42.89 -2.18 4.02
N GLN A 54 41.85 -2.72 4.65
CA GLN A 54 40.90 -3.63 3.97
C GLN A 54 39.99 -2.91 2.97
N GLY A 55 39.71 -1.63 3.23
CA GLY A 55 38.90 -0.74 2.41
C GLY A 55 39.66 -0.14 1.22
N GLU A 56 40.99 -0.12 1.24
CA GLU A 56 41.83 0.24 0.10
C GLU A 56 41.62 -0.78 -1.03
N ARG A 57 40.77 -0.40 -1.98
CA ARG A 57 40.54 -1.14 -3.22
C ARG A 57 41.10 -0.34 -4.39
N PRO A 58 41.66 -1.01 -5.41
CA PRO A 58 42.11 -0.33 -6.63
C PRO A 58 40.98 0.50 -7.26
N GLU A 59 41.30 1.65 -7.87
CA GLU A 59 40.29 2.51 -8.52
C GLU A 59 39.45 1.76 -9.57
N VAL A 60 40.04 0.76 -10.22
CA VAL A 60 39.35 -0.13 -11.16
C VAL A 60 38.18 -0.88 -10.52
N PHE A 61 38.30 -1.27 -9.24
CA PHE A 61 37.20 -1.89 -8.48
C PHE A 61 36.05 -0.90 -8.30
N TRP A 62 36.34 0.32 -7.87
CA TRP A 62 35.33 1.37 -7.67
C TRP A 62 34.66 1.79 -8.97
N ALA A 63 35.43 1.88 -10.07
CA ALA A 63 34.88 2.14 -11.40
C ALA A 63 33.89 1.03 -11.83
N LYS A 64 34.24 -0.24 -11.63
CA LYS A 64 33.33 -1.38 -11.91
C LYS A 64 32.08 -1.33 -11.03
N GLN A 65 32.24 -1.02 -9.74
CA GLN A 65 31.12 -0.93 -8.82
C GLN A 65 30.16 0.20 -9.22
N ARG A 66 30.69 1.41 -9.50
CA ARG A 66 29.90 2.54 -10.00
C ARG A 66 29.16 2.18 -11.29
N ALA A 67 29.85 1.56 -12.25
CA ALA A 67 29.23 1.11 -13.49
C ALA A 67 28.08 0.11 -13.25
N ALA A 68 28.27 -0.86 -12.35
CA ALA A 68 27.24 -1.84 -12.00
C ALA A 68 26.02 -1.19 -11.32
N VAL A 69 26.25 -0.22 -10.43
CA VAL A 69 25.18 0.56 -9.78
C VAL A 69 24.40 1.37 -10.81
N HIS A 70 25.08 2.11 -11.68
CA HIS A 70 24.44 2.89 -12.75
C HIS A 70 23.63 2.00 -13.70
N ALA A 71 24.19 0.85 -14.11
CA ALA A 71 23.48 -0.09 -14.97
C ALA A 71 22.20 -0.64 -14.31
N ARG A 72 22.22 -0.88 -13.00
CA ARG A 72 21.04 -1.33 -12.24
C ARG A 72 19.96 -0.24 -12.16
N ILE A 73 20.36 1.00 -11.93
CA ILE A 73 19.44 2.15 -11.90
C ILE A 73 18.79 2.33 -13.27
N GLU A 74 19.58 2.30 -14.34
CA GLU A 74 19.08 2.49 -15.70
C GLU A 74 18.13 1.38 -16.13
N ARG A 75 18.43 0.13 -15.78
CA ARG A 75 17.53 -1.00 -16.03
C ARG A 75 16.19 -0.84 -15.32
N ARG A 76 16.18 -0.37 -14.07
CA ARG A 76 14.93 -0.10 -13.35
C ARG A 76 14.15 1.03 -14.03
N ARG A 77 14.82 2.13 -14.41
CA ARG A 77 14.21 3.27 -15.10
C ARG A 77 13.56 2.86 -16.41
N THR A 78 14.25 2.10 -17.25
CA THR A 78 13.74 1.63 -18.53
C THR A 78 12.54 0.69 -18.39
N VAL A 79 12.54 -0.21 -17.40
CA VAL A 79 11.39 -1.09 -17.11
C VAL A 79 10.18 -0.28 -16.67
N LEU A 80 10.36 0.66 -15.73
CA LEU A 80 9.28 1.54 -15.28
C LEU A 80 8.73 2.40 -16.41
N TRP A 81 9.59 2.96 -17.25
CA TRP A 81 9.18 3.73 -18.43
C TRP A 81 8.36 2.88 -19.41
N ARG A 82 8.81 1.66 -19.71
CA ARG A 82 8.05 0.73 -20.57
C ARG A 82 6.69 0.39 -19.97
N LEU A 83 6.64 0.17 -18.66
CA LEU A 83 5.38 -0.06 -17.93
C LEU A 83 4.44 1.14 -18.05
N THR A 84 4.91 2.37 -17.81
CA THR A 84 4.07 3.57 -17.91
C THR A 84 3.52 3.78 -19.31
N TRP A 85 4.32 3.52 -20.35
CA TRP A 85 3.83 3.61 -21.74
C TRP A 85 2.84 2.49 -22.07
N SER A 86 3.08 1.27 -21.58
CA SER A 86 2.16 0.16 -21.80
C SER A 86 0.80 0.37 -21.12
N THR A 87 0.78 0.90 -19.89
CA THR A 87 -0.46 1.21 -19.18
C THR A 87 -1.19 2.40 -19.80
N ALA A 88 -0.47 3.43 -20.25
CA ALA A 88 -1.06 4.55 -20.98
C ALA A 88 -1.69 4.09 -22.31
N ALA A 89 -1.02 3.22 -23.06
CA ALA A 89 -1.57 2.63 -24.30
C ALA A 89 -2.81 1.77 -24.02
N ALA A 90 -2.78 0.92 -22.99
CA ALA A 90 -3.94 0.11 -22.61
C ALA A 90 -5.14 0.99 -22.17
N ALA A 91 -4.89 2.02 -21.37
CA ALA A 91 -5.92 2.95 -20.92
C ALA A 91 -6.55 3.72 -22.09
N THR A 92 -5.75 4.20 -23.04
CA THR A 92 -6.26 4.89 -24.24
C THR A 92 -7.08 3.99 -25.15
N ILE A 93 -6.65 2.74 -25.37
CA ILE A 93 -7.44 1.75 -26.10
C ILE A 93 -8.77 1.46 -25.39
N MET A 94 -8.73 1.28 -24.06
CA MET A 94 -9.94 1.04 -23.27
C MET A 94 -10.92 2.21 -23.32
N LEU A 95 -10.42 3.44 -23.21
CA LEU A 95 -11.24 4.65 -23.35
C LEU A 95 -11.87 4.74 -24.75
N GLY A 96 -11.06 4.52 -25.80
CA GLY A 96 -11.54 4.50 -27.18
C GLY A 96 -12.59 3.44 -27.43
N TYR A 97 -12.41 2.24 -26.87
CA TYR A 97 -13.39 1.16 -26.94
C TYR A 97 -14.71 1.51 -26.24
N LEU A 98 -14.67 2.13 -25.06
CA LEU A 98 -15.88 2.59 -24.36
C LEU A 98 -16.62 3.68 -25.13
N HIS A 99 -15.89 4.58 -25.80
CA HIS A 99 -16.50 5.58 -26.68
C HIS A 99 -17.14 4.94 -27.92
N PHE A 100 -16.47 3.98 -28.55
CA PHE A 100 -16.96 3.33 -29.76
C PHE A 100 -18.12 2.37 -29.49
N ARG A 101 -18.16 1.78 -28.28
CA ARG A 101 -19.22 0.86 -27.85
C ARG A 101 -20.35 1.58 -27.09
N SER A 102 -20.25 2.88 -26.86
CA SER A 102 -21.40 3.66 -26.40
C SER A 102 -22.45 3.63 -27.50
N PRO A 103 -23.63 3.01 -27.28
CA PRO A 103 -24.71 3.13 -28.24
C PRO A 103 -25.03 4.61 -28.39
N ALA A 104 -25.20 5.06 -29.64
CA ALA A 104 -25.58 6.44 -29.96
C ALA A 104 -26.63 6.91 -28.94
N SER A 105 -26.37 8.03 -28.27
CA SER A 105 -27.34 8.66 -27.37
C SER A 105 -28.67 8.68 -28.11
N GLN A 106 -29.64 7.94 -27.58
CA GLN A 106 -30.98 7.92 -28.14
C GLN A 106 -31.44 9.39 -28.25
N PRO A 107 -32.03 9.81 -29.39
CA PRO A 107 -32.54 11.16 -29.50
C PRO A 107 -33.44 11.41 -28.29
N ALA A 108 -33.17 12.51 -27.57
CA ALA A 108 -33.93 12.87 -26.38
C ALA A 108 -35.42 12.73 -26.70
N PRO A 109 -36.21 12.03 -25.86
CA PRO A 109 -37.62 11.87 -26.13
C PRO A 109 -38.23 13.27 -26.24
N VAL A 110 -38.96 13.50 -27.33
CA VAL A 110 -39.86 14.65 -27.48
C VAL A 110 -40.61 14.77 -26.17
N VAL A 111 -40.55 15.94 -25.53
CA VAL A 111 -41.22 16.23 -24.26
C VAL A 111 -42.70 15.90 -24.45
N GLN A 112 -43.09 14.68 -24.07
CA GLN A 112 -44.48 14.32 -23.91
C GLN A 112 -44.97 15.12 -22.72
N ASP A 113 -46.10 15.79 -22.92
CA ASP A 113 -46.78 16.56 -21.88
C ASP A 113 -46.81 15.73 -20.58
N ALA A 114 -46.27 16.29 -19.50
CA ALA A 114 -46.06 15.55 -18.25
C ALA A 114 -47.38 14.97 -17.73
N ASP A 115 -48.48 15.67 -17.98
CA ASP A 115 -49.82 15.24 -17.65
C ASP A 115 -50.25 14.01 -18.47
N GLN A 116 -49.89 13.95 -19.75
CA GLN A 116 -50.19 12.80 -20.59
C GLN A 116 -49.35 11.57 -20.20
N ALA A 117 -48.11 11.78 -19.76
CA ALA A 117 -47.29 10.70 -19.20
C ALA A 117 -47.88 10.14 -17.89
N LEU A 118 -48.41 11.01 -17.02
CA LEU A 118 -49.08 10.63 -15.77
C LEU A 118 -50.39 9.86 -16.04
N LEU A 119 -51.20 10.31 -17.00
CA LEU A 119 -52.46 9.63 -17.36
C LEU A 119 -52.20 8.21 -17.88
N LEU A 120 -51.16 8.02 -18.70
CA LEU A 120 -50.76 6.71 -19.18
C LEU A 120 -50.24 5.80 -18.04
N ASP A 121 -49.64 6.36 -17.00
CA ASP A 121 -49.15 5.60 -15.86
C ASP A 121 -50.28 5.14 -14.92
N VAL A 122 -51.28 6.00 -14.74
CA VAL A 122 -52.51 5.63 -14.01
C VAL A 122 -53.28 4.55 -14.76
N GLU A 123 -53.44 4.69 -16.08
CA GLU A 123 -54.10 3.65 -16.89
C GLU A 123 -53.36 2.31 -16.79
N ARG A 124 -52.03 2.33 -16.89
CA ARG A 124 -51.20 1.13 -16.72
C ARG A 124 -51.35 0.52 -15.34
N SER A 125 -51.47 1.34 -14.30
CA SER A 125 -51.65 0.88 -12.92
C SER A 125 -53.02 0.24 -12.69
N LEU A 126 -54.09 0.80 -13.27
CA LEU A 126 -55.44 0.24 -13.18
C LEU A 126 -55.60 -1.08 -13.95
N ARG A 127 -54.87 -1.24 -15.06
CA ARG A 127 -54.88 -2.49 -15.85
C ARG A 127 -54.02 -3.61 -15.23
N ARG A 128 -53.19 -3.32 -14.23
CA ARG A 128 -52.34 -4.34 -13.60
C ARG A 128 -53.16 -5.19 -12.63
N PRO A 129 -53.06 -6.53 -12.72
CA PRO A 129 -53.77 -7.42 -11.80
C PRO A 129 -53.19 -7.39 -10.38
N VAL A 130 -51.93 -6.94 -10.22
CA VAL A 130 -51.25 -6.82 -8.92
C VAL A 130 -50.46 -5.50 -8.89
N PRO A 131 -50.54 -4.71 -7.81
CA PRO A 131 -49.72 -3.51 -7.64
C PRO A 131 -48.22 -3.84 -7.70
N ALA A 132 -47.43 -2.98 -8.33
CA ALA A 132 -45.97 -3.17 -8.47
C ALA A 132 -45.26 -3.41 -7.13
N ALA A 133 -45.73 -2.76 -6.06
CA ALA A 133 -45.19 -2.92 -4.71
C ALA A 133 -45.38 -4.33 -4.13
N LEU A 134 -46.30 -5.12 -4.68
CA LEU A 134 -46.64 -6.47 -4.23
C LEU A 134 -46.11 -7.57 -5.16
N GLU A 135 -45.44 -7.21 -6.27
CA GLU A 135 -44.78 -8.19 -7.15
C GLU A 135 -43.75 -9.06 -6.41
N PRO A 136 -42.91 -8.56 -5.48
CA PRO A 136 -41.99 -9.41 -4.75
C PRO A 136 -42.70 -10.41 -3.81
N ALA A 137 -43.86 -10.05 -3.27
CA ALA A 137 -44.63 -10.90 -2.37
C ALA A 137 -45.36 -12.03 -3.13
N MET A 138 -45.71 -11.82 -4.40
CA MET A 138 -46.25 -12.86 -5.28
C MET A 138 -45.29 -14.04 -5.47
N ILE A 139 -43.99 -13.74 -5.59
CA ILE A 139 -42.97 -14.78 -5.75
C ILE A 139 -42.90 -15.67 -4.50
N LEU A 140 -42.99 -15.06 -3.31
CA LEU A 140 -43.01 -15.79 -2.04
C LEU A 140 -44.29 -16.60 -1.86
N ALA A 141 -45.46 -16.03 -2.19
CA ALA A 141 -46.73 -16.73 -2.10
C ALA A 141 -46.80 -17.96 -3.03
N ALA A 142 -46.26 -17.84 -4.26
CA ALA A 142 -46.19 -18.95 -5.21
C ALA A 142 -45.27 -20.07 -4.72
N GLU A 143 -44.17 -19.75 -4.04
CA GLU A 143 -43.26 -20.76 -3.50
C GLU A 143 -43.85 -21.48 -2.28
N ILE A 144 -44.56 -20.76 -1.41
CA ILE A 144 -45.27 -21.37 -0.28
C ILE A 144 -46.35 -22.35 -0.76
N ASP A 145 -47.13 -21.98 -1.78
CA ASP A 145 -48.16 -22.86 -2.36
C ASP A 145 -47.55 -24.11 -3.02
N ARG A 146 -46.39 -23.94 -3.66
CA ARG A 146 -45.61 -25.04 -4.24
C ARG A 146 -45.10 -26.00 -3.17
N MET A 147 -44.59 -25.48 -2.05
CA MET A 147 -44.14 -26.31 -0.93
C MET A 147 -45.30 -27.08 -0.29
N ALA A 148 -46.44 -26.42 -0.08
CA ALA A 148 -47.64 -27.07 0.45
C ALA A 148 -48.15 -28.19 -0.48
N SER A 149 -48.06 -28.00 -1.79
CA SER A 149 -48.43 -29.01 -2.79
C SER A 149 -47.48 -30.22 -2.79
N ILE A 150 -46.18 -30.02 -2.55
CA ILE A 150 -45.19 -31.10 -2.45
C ILE A 150 -45.41 -31.94 -1.19
N GLU A 151 -45.71 -31.29 -0.07
CA GLU A 151 -45.98 -31.96 1.20
C GLU A 151 -47.21 -32.89 1.11
N GLN A 152 -48.29 -32.44 0.46
CA GLN A 152 -49.48 -33.27 0.23
C GLN A 152 -49.27 -34.48 -0.70
N VAL A 153 -48.30 -34.41 -1.61
CA VAL A 153 -47.94 -35.53 -2.49
C VAL A 153 -47.12 -36.57 -1.72
N ASN A 154 -46.26 -36.13 -0.81
CA ASN A 154 -45.45 -37.01 0.02
C ASN A 154 -46.31 -37.76 1.07
N GLU A 155 -47.27 -37.06 1.69
CA GLU A 155 -48.17 -37.64 2.70
C GLU A 155 -49.13 -38.70 2.11
N LYS A 156 -49.46 -38.61 0.81
CA LYS A 156 -50.23 -39.63 0.08
C LYS A 156 -49.37 -40.80 -0.45
N GLY A 157 -48.05 -40.68 -0.43
CA GLY A 157 -47.11 -41.71 -0.90
C GLY A 157 -46.67 -42.71 0.17
N GLU A 158 -46.86 -42.41 1.46
CA GLU A 158 -46.42 -43.26 2.59
C GLU A 158 -47.48 -44.25 3.12
N THR A 159 -48.66 -44.34 2.52
CA THR A 159 -49.70 -45.31 2.92
C THR A 159 -49.94 -46.40 1.87
N GLN A 160 -48.87 -47.07 1.43
CA GLN A 160 -48.97 -48.33 0.69
C GLN A 160 -47.95 -49.38 1.13
#